data_AF-A0A524L6D5-F1
#
_entry.id   AF-A0A524L6D5-F1
#
_cell.length_a   1.000
_cell.length_b   1.000
_cell.length_c   1.000
_cell.angle_alpha   90.00
_cell.angle_beta   90.00
_cell.angle_gamma   90.00
#
_symmetry.space_group_name_H-M   'P 1'
#
loop_
_entity.id
_entity.type
_entity.pdbx_description
1 polymer ?
#
loop_
_entity_poly.entity_id
_entity_poly.type
_entity_poly.pdbx_seq_one_letter_code
_entity_poly.pdbx_strand_id
1 'polypeptide(L)'
;MSDEILDRKYEFFSRQGFLVGVFLSTVSLVLQSIIAFPEIWQTRPLGYFLLVICSALVVGVTSGGVLVFLYPPDQDVIGIAGMGSDDSTQHLSLIMIILSLAGPIFFGFSFFYEEFSNDMFIFIWVLAGFAAPSLGLTAAMTERSREIAADLRVYFSEHQKLDMASLEWLHGLGPRTATYRMGMLESAAKRVDGLKISGHEIIKENSQVTLNRQ
;
A
#
# COMPACT_ATOMS: atom_id res chain seq x y z
N MET A 1 -26.52 10.50 1.01
CA MET A 1 -25.16 9.91 1.03
C MET A 1 -24.98 9.29 -0.34
N SER A 2 -24.34 10.00 -1.27
CA SER A 2 -24.32 9.62 -2.69
C SER A 2 -23.44 8.39 -2.91
N ASP A 3 -23.85 7.55 -3.86
CA ASP A 3 -23.13 6.33 -4.26
C ASP A 3 -21.66 6.59 -4.66
N GLU A 4 -21.31 7.83 -5.03
CA GLU A 4 -19.92 8.28 -5.25
C GLU A 4 -19.02 8.15 -4.01
N ILE A 5 -19.57 8.31 -2.79
CA ILE A 5 -18.79 8.15 -1.54
C ILE A 5 -18.50 6.66 -1.28
N LEU A 6 -19.41 5.77 -1.70
CA LEU A 6 -19.20 4.33 -1.63
C LEU A 6 -18.18 3.87 -2.66
N ASP A 7 -18.20 4.41 -3.89
CA ASP A 7 -17.20 4.10 -4.92
C ASP A 7 -15.78 4.54 -4.50
N ARG A 8 -15.65 5.74 -3.90
CA ARG A 8 -14.36 6.19 -3.35
C ARG A 8 -13.88 5.31 -2.18
N LYS A 9 -14.77 4.73 -1.38
CA LYS A 9 -14.38 3.80 -0.28
C LYS A 9 -13.70 2.52 -0.77
N TYR A 10 -13.98 2.08 -1.99
CA TYR A 10 -13.35 0.90 -2.61
C TYR A 10 -12.05 1.23 -3.38
N GLU A 11 -11.70 2.51 -3.58
CA GLU A 11 -10.44 2.94 -4.24
C GLU A 11 -9.16 2.67 -3.43
N PHE A 12 -9.28 2.28 -2.17
CA PHE A 12 -8.17 2.29 -1.22
C PHE A 12 -7.64 0.89 -0.86
N PHE A 13 -8.18 -0.18 -1.45
CA PHE A 13 -7.66 -1.53 -1.29
C PHE A 13 -6.96 -2.00 -2.56
N SER A 14 -5.63 -2.12 -2.50
CA SER A 14 -4.85 -2.65 -3.61
C SER A 14 -4.88 -4.18 -3.62
N ARG A 15 -5.42 -4.75 -4.70
CA ARG A 15 -5.38 -6.20 -4.94
C ARG A 15 -3.95 -6.68 -5.11
N GLN A 16 -3.11 -5.92 -5.81
CA GLN A 16 -1.72 -6.30 -6.01
C GLN A 16 -0.94 -6.28 -4.69
N GLY A 17 -1.11 -5.25 -3.86
CA GLY A 17 -0.50 -5.16 -2.54
C GLY A 17 -0.93 -6.31 -1.63
N PHE A 18 -2.22 -6.64 -1.62
CA PHE A 18 -2.74 -7.81 -0.91
C PHE A 18 -2.05 -9.11 -1.35
N LEU A 19 -2.06 -9.40 -2.66
CA LEU A 19 -1.48 -10.62 -3.20
C LEU A 19 0.02 -10.73 -2.91
N VAL A 20 0.76 -9.64 -3.03
CA VAL A 20 2.20 -9.59 -2.70
C VAL A 20 2.41 -9.87 -1.21
N GLY A 21 1.62 -9.26 -0.33
CA GLY A 21 1.70 -9.51 1.12
C GLY A 21 1.42 -10.97 1.49
N VAL A 22 0.32 -11.53 0.97
CA VAL A 22 -0.04 -12.95 1.16
C VAL A 22 1.08 -13.85 0.67
N PHE A 23 1.57 -13.61 -0.56
CA PHE A 23 2.59 -14.42 -1.19
C PHE A 23 3.89 -14.42 -0.39
N LEU A 24 4.41 -13.24 -0.05
CA LEU A 24 5.66 -13.12 0.70
C LEU A 24 5.57 -13.74 2.09
N SER A 25 4.46 -13.52 2.81
CA SER A 25 4.26 -14.14 4.13
C SER A 25 4.15 -15.66 4.04
N THR A 26 3.43 -16.17 3.04
CA THR A 26 3.26 -17.62 2.83
C THR A 26 4.60 -18.26 2.49
N VAL A 27 5.31 -17.72 1.50
CA VAL A 27 6.62 -18.23 1.08
C VAL A 27 7.62 -18.19 2.23
N SER A 28 7.65 -17.10 3.01
CA SER A 28 8.54 -16.97 4.17
C SER A 28 8.29 -18.08 5.19
N LEU A 29 7.04 -18.28 5.63
CA LEU A 29 6.72 -19.29 6.66
C LEU A 29 6.85 -20.73 6.14
N VAL A 30 6.53 -20.98 4.87
CA VAL A 30 6.71 -22.30 4.26
C VAL A 30 8.19 -22.61 4.12
N LEU A 31 9.01 -21.70 3.60
CA LEU A 31 10.45 -21.90 3.49
C LEU A 31 11.11 -22.06 4.86
N GLN A 32 10.71 -21.25 5.84
CA GLN A 32 11.14 -21.42 7.24
C GLN A 32 10.89 -22.84 7.72
N SER A 33 9.66 -23.35 7.57
CA SER A 33 9.34 -24.71 8.02
C SER A 33 10.14 -25.80 7.32
N ILE A 34 10.37 -25.66 6.01
CA ILE A 34 11.12 -26.66 5.24
C ILE A 34 12.58 -26.69 5.66
N ILE A 35 13.16 -25.53 5.99
CA ILE A 35 14.58 -25.40 6.32
C ILE A 35 14.84 -25.73 7.80
N ALA A 36 14.04 -25.20 8.71
CA ALA A 36 14.32 -25.26 10.15
C ALA A 36 13.64 -26.45 10.85
N PHE A 37 12.42 -26.82 10.46
CA PHE A 37 11.64 -27.85 11.15
C PHE A 37 10.67 -28.60 10.20
N PRO A 38 11.19 -29.36 9.21
CA PRO A 38 10.36 -29.95 8.16
C PRO A 38 9.35 -30.98 8.67
N GLU A 39 9.61 -31.59 9.84
CA GLU A 39 8.74 -32.58 10.47
C GLU A 39 7.37 -32.02 10.87
N ILE A 40 7.21 -30.69 10.95
CA ILE A 40 5.95 -30.04 11.33
C ILE A 40 4.78 -30.42 10.40
N TRP A 41 5.08 -30.70 9.14
CA TRP A 41 4.11 -31.11 8.13
C TRP A 41 3.63 -32.55 8.31
N GLN A 42 4.27 -33.33 9.18
CA GLN A 42 3.85 -34.69 9.54
C GLN A 42 3.21 -34.71 10.92
N THR A 43 3.79 -33.98 11.88
CA THR A 43 3.35 -34.01 13.28
C THR A 43 2.14 -33.12 13.53
N ARG A 44 2.12 -31.89 13.00
CA ARG A 44 1.06 -30.89 13.23
C ARG A 44 0.67 -30.13 11.95
N PRO A 45 0.42 -30.79 10.81
CA PRO A 45 0.20 -30.14 9.52
C PRO A 45 -0.95 -29.15 9.53
N LEU A 46 -2.08 -29.52 10.12
CA LEU A 46 -3.28 -28.68 10.13
C LEU A 46 -3.06 -27.41 10.95
N GLY A 47 -2.39 -27.52 12.11
CA GLY A 47 -2.07 -26.37 12.95
C GLY A 47 -1.14 -25.39 12.24
N TYR A 48 -0.08 -25.90 11.62
CA TYR A 48 0.89 -25.06 10.93
C TYR A 48 0.31 -24.43 9.66
N PHE A 49 -0.50 -25.16 8.92
CA PHE A 49 -1.24 -24.63 7.77
C PHE A 49 -2.17 -23.47 8.16
N LEU A 50 -2.89 -23.60 9.29
CA LEU A 50 -3.72 -22.51 9.83
C LEU A 50 -2.87 -21.29 10.21
N LEU A 51 -1.72 -21.50 10.86
CA LEU A 51 -0.79 -20.40 11.17
C LEU A 51 -0.38 -19.66 9.89
N VAL A 52 0.01 -20.38 8.84
CA VAL A 52 0.42 -19.81 7.55
C VAL A 52 -0.72 -18.99 6.95
N ILE A 53 -1.92 -19.56 6.85
CA ILE A 53 -3.08 -18.85 6.26
C ILE A 53 -3.45 -17.61 7.05
N CYS A 54 -3.61 -17.74 8.37
CA CYS A 54 -4.01 -16.60 9.21
C CYS A 54 -2.97 -15.48 9.15
N SER A 55 -1.69 -15.83 9.24
CA SER A 55 -0.58 -14.86 9.13
C SER A 55 -0.56 -14.20 7.75
N ALA A 56 -0.67 -14.98 6.68
CA ALA A 56 -0.66 -14.47 5.32
C ALA A 56 -1.86 -13.57 5.03
N LEU A 57 -3.04 -13.88 5.55
CA LEU A 57 -4.23 -13.05 5.42
C LEU A 57 -4.08 -11.73 6.19
N VAL A 58 -3.57 -11.75 7.42
CA VAL A 58 -3.32 -10.52 8.19
C VAL A 58 -2.31 -9.63 7.48
N VAL A 59 -1.18 -10.19 7.06
CA VAL A 59 -0.15 -9.46 6.31
C VAL A 59 -0.70 -8.95 4.99
N GLY A 60 -1.44 -9.78 4.26
CA GLY A 60 -2.08 -9.42 2.99
C GLY A 60 -3.08 -8.26 3.15
N VAL A 61 -4.03 -8.36 4.09
CA VAL A 61 -5.01 -7.30 4.35
C VAL A 61 -4.31 -6.02 4.74
N THR A 62 -3.26 -6.11 5.56
CA THR A 62 -2.45 -4.95 5.94
C THR A 62 -1.81 -4.33 4.71
N SER A 63 -1.10 -5.11 3.89
CA SER A 63 -0.44 -4.66 2.65
C SER A 63 -1.39 -4.08 1.60
N GLY A 64 -2.60 -4.64 1.45
CA GLY A 64 -3.59 -4.17 0.49
C GLY A 64 -4.38 -2.96 0.99
N GLY A 65 -4.68 -2.90 2.28
CA GLY A 65 -5.47 -1.83 2.90
C GLY A 65 -4.68 -0.56 3.20
N VAL A 66 -3.37 -0.51 2.94
CA VAL A 66 -2.52 0.60 3.38
C VAL A 66 -2.96 1.97 2.86
N LEU A 67 -3.60 2.07 1.69
CA LEU A 67 -4.07 3.37 1.21
C LEU A 67 -5.23 3.91 2.04
N VAL A 68 -6.06 3.04 2.64
CA VAL A 68 -7.05 3.41 3.66
C VAL A 68 -6.35 3.89 4.94
N PHE A 69 -5.19 3.30 5.24
CA PHE A 69 -4.51 3.39 6.53
C PHE A 69 -3.53 4.55 6.65
N LEU A 70 -2.81 4.89 5.58
CA LEU A 70 -1.91 6.04 5.52
C LEU A 70 -2.65 7.32 5.10
N TYR A 71 -3.80 7.20 4.43
CA TYR A 71 -4.53 8.32 3.85
C TYR A 71 -6.03 8.20 4.12
N PRO A 72 -6.48 8.44 5.36
CA PRO A 72 -7.90 8.41 5.68
C PRO A 72 -8.66 9.36 4.74
N PRO A 73 -9.81 8.95 4.21
CA PRO A 73 -10.55 9.72 3.21
C PRO A 73 -10.97 11.11 3.71
N ASP A 74 -11.07 11.32 5.03
CA ASP A 74 -11.57 12.55 5.65
C ASP A 74 -10.62 13.09 6.74
N GLN A 75 -9.36 13.46 6.41
CA GLN A 75 -8.48 14.20 7.35
C GLN A 75 -8.73 15.71 7.35
N ASP A 76 -9.99 16.14 7.20
CA ASP A 76 -10.35 17.54 7.24
C ASP A 76 -10.57 18.04 8.66
N VAL A 77 -9.53 18.66 9.21
CA VAL A 77 -9.51 20.05 9.71
C VAL A 77 -8.26 20.19 10.59
N ILE A 78 -7.30 21.01 10.16
CA ILE A 78 -6.35 21.59 11.10
C ILE A 78 -7.16 22.53 11.99
N GLY A 79 -7.45 22.07 13.20
CA GLY A 79 -8.16 22.85 14.19
C GLY A 79 -8.43 21.99 15.41
N ILE A 80 -7.59 22.15 16.43
CA ILE A 80 -7.63 21.53 17.76
C ILE A 80 -6.84 20.22 17.83
N ALA A 81 -5.59 20.36 18.29
CA ALA A 81 -4.95 19.30 19.07
C ALA A 81 -5.94 18.84 20.15
N GLY A 82 -6.57 17.68 19.97
CA GLY A 82 -7.34 17.06 21.04
C GLY A 82 -8.54 16.21 20.65
N MET A 83 -9.29 16.48 19.59
CA MET A 83 -10.51 15.70 19.29
C MET A 83 -10.93 15.75 17.82
N GLY A 84 -10.91 14.58 17.15
CA GLY A 84 -11.96 14.17 16.21
C GLY A 84 -11.80 14.54 14.73
N SER A 85 -11.13 13.69 13.97
CA SER A 85 -11.40 13.45 12.54
C SER A 85 -10.84 12.04 12.20
N ASP A 86 -11.64 11.05 12.59
CA ASP A 86 -11.52 9.61 12.34
C ASP A 86 -10.32 8.85 12.95
N ASP A 87 -10.09 9.03 14.26
CA ASP A 87 -9.08 8.29 15.04
C ASP A 87 -9.26 6.76 14.96
N SER A 88 -10.49 6.27 14.80
CA SER A 88 -10.78 4.83 14.82
C SER A 88 -10.15 4.05 13.67
N THR A 89 -10.16 4.61 12.45
CA THR A 89 -9.57 3.98 11.26
C THR A 89 -8.05 4.01 11.34
N GLN A 90 -7.45 5.08 11.88
CA GLN A 90 -6.00 5.17 12.14
C GLN A 90 -5.55 4.22 13.26
N HIS A 91 -6.33 4.06 14.33
CA HIS A 91 -6.03 3.08 15.38
C HIS A 91 -6.15 1.65 14.85
N LEU A 92 -7.20 1.33 14.10
CA LEU A 92 -7.34 0.03 13.43
C LEU A 92 -6.16 -0.24 12.50
N SER A 93 -5.73 0.78 11.74
CA SER A 93 -4.56 0.72 10.87
C SER A 93 -3.29 0.38 11.62
N LEU A 94 -3.02 1.10 12.71
CA LEU A 94 -1.85 0.87 13.53
C LEU A 94 -1.88 -0.52 14.16
N ILE A 95 -3.04 -0.98 14.63
CA ILE A 95 -3.25 -2.33 15.16
C ILE A 95 -2.96 -3.37 14.07
N MET A 96 -3.47 -3.20 12.85
CA MET A 96 -3.24 -4.11 11.74
C MET A 96 -1.76 -4.15 11.34
N ILE A 97 -1.08 -3.00 11.29
CA ILE A 97 0.36 -2.93 11.06
C ILE A 97 1.10 -3.69 12.14
N ILE A 98 0.85 -3.40 13.43
CA ILE A 98 1.48 -4.11 14.55
C ILE A 98 1.21 -5.62 14.44
N LEU A 99 -0.03 -6.01 14.14
CA LEU A 99 -0.42 -7.41 14.00
C LEU A 99 0.26 -8.07 12.79
N SER A 100 0.47 -7.36 11.69
CA SER A 100 1.20 -7.88 10.52
C SER A 100 2.69 -8.09 10.80
N LEU A 101 3.30 -7.21 11.61
CA LEU A 101 4.73 -7.25 11.92
C LEU A 101 5.03 -8.28 13.02
N ALA A 102 4.21 -8.30 14.08
CA ALA A 102 4.43 -9.14 15.24
C ALA A 102 3.65 -10.45 15.20
N GLY A 103 2.48 -10.49 14.56
CA GLY A 103 1.55 -11.62 14.58
C GLY A 103 2.16 -12.94 14.13
N PRO A 104 2.79 -13.03 12.94
CA PRO A 104 3.38 -14.28 12.46
C PRO A 104 4.40 -14.88 13.44
N ILE A 105 5.23 -14.02 14.04
CA ILE A 105 6.24 -14.43 15.03
C ILE A 105 5.59 -14.77 16.37
N PHE A 106 4.69 -13.93 16.85
CA PHE A 106 4.00 -14.13 18.13
C PHE A 106 3.19 -15.43 18.13
N PHE A 107 2.41 -15.68 17.08
CA PHE A 107 1.64 -16.92 16.94
C PHE A 107 2.56 -18.13 16.71
N GLY A 108 3.67 -17.96 15.97
CA GLY A 108 4.72 -18.97 15.84
C GLY A 108 5.24 -19.42 17.21
N PHE A 109 5.75 -18.50 18.03
CA PHE A 109 6.24 -18.83 19.38
C PHE A 109 5.14 -19.31 20.34
N SER A 110 3.91 -18.82 20.21
CA SER A 110 2.83 -19.19 21.13
C SER A 110 2.32 -20.62 20.89
N PHE A 111 2.26 -21.06 19.64
CA PHE A 111 1.67 -22.36 19.27
C PHE A 111 2.70 -23.41 18.83
N PHE A 112 3.90 -22.97 18.43
CA PHE A 112 5.00 -23.78 17.90
C PHE A 112 6.33 -23.37 18.56
N TYR A 113 6.31 -23.30 19.89
CA TYR A 113 7.44 -22.85 20.69
C TYR A 113 8.70 -23.67 20.45
N GLU A 114 8.60 -25.00 20.42
CA GLU A 114 9.75 -25.90 20.24
C GLU A 114 10.38 -25.71 18.86
N GLU A 115 9.56 -25.50 17.82
CA GLU A 115 10.01 -25.30 16.46
C GLU A 115 10.68 -23.92 16.29
N PHE A 116 10.04 -22.85 16.79
CA PHE A 116 10.52 -21.48 16.64
C PHE A 116 11.72 -21.15 17.54
N SER A 117 11.80 -21.76 18.74
CA SER A 117 12.93 -21.53 19.66
C SER A 117 14.22 -22.22 19.21
N ASN A 118 14.12 -23.28 18.42
CA ASN A 118 15.26 -24.03 17.88
C ASN A 118 15.65 -23.61 16.45
N ASP A 119 14.92 -22.67 15.84
CA ASP A 119 15.25 -22.15 14.52
C ASP A 119 16.48 -21.22 14.56
N MET A 120 17.62 -21.73 14.10
CA MET A 120 18.87 -20.97 13.98
C MET A 120 18.78 -19.73 13.09
N PHE A 121 17.81 -19.67 12.17
CA PHE A 121 17.63 -18.58 11.22
C PHE A 121 16.45 -17.67 11.56
N ILE A 122 15.91 -17.76 12.79
CA ILE A 122 14.72 -17.02 13.21
C ILE A 122 14.83 -15.51 12.90
N PHE A 123 16.00 -14.90 13.09
CA PHE A 123 16.21 -13.49 12.80
C PHE A 123 16.02 -13.13 11.32
N ILE A 124 16.41 -14.02 10.39
CA ILE A 124 16.23 -13.84 8.95
C ILE A 124 14.73 -13.87 8.62
N TRP A 125 13.99 -14.81 9.19
CA TRP A 125 12.55 -14.95 8.97
C TRP A 125 11.76 -13.81 9.58
N VAL A 126 12.18 -13.31 10.74
CA VAL A 126 11.67 -12.09 11.34
C VAL A 126 11.84 -10.93 10.37
N LEU A 127 13.06 -10.67 9.88
CA LEU A 127 13.34 -9.58 8.93
C LEU A 127 12.55 -9.72 7.62
N ALA A 128 12.43 -10.95 7.09
CA ALA A 128 11.61 -11.24 5.92
C ALA A 128 10.12 -10.95 6.17
N GLY A 129 9.61 -11.30 7.36
CA GLY A 129 8.27 -10.97 7.82
C GLY A 129 8.03 -9.46 7.91
N PHE A 130 9.01 -8.69 8.41
CA PHE A 130 8.97 -7.22 8.43
C PHE A 130 8.97 -6.60 7.02
N ALA A 131 9.69 -7.21 6.07
CA ALA A 131 9.77 -6.73 4.70
C ALA A 131 8.47 -6.95 3.91
N ALA A 132 7.71 -8.01 4.21
CA ALA A 132 6.51 -8.38 3.45
C ALA A 132 5.42 -7.29 3.41
N PRO A 133 5.01 -6.66 4.54
CA PRO A 133 4.12 -5.50 4.53
C PRO A 133 4.66 -4.32 3.69
N SER A 134 5.95 -4.03 3.81
CA SER A 134 6.61 -2.89 3.14
C SER A 134 6.68 -3.06 1.62
N LEU A 135 6.96 -4.28 1.16
CA LEU A 135 6.98 -4.62 -0.27
C LEU A 135 5.56 -4.67 -0.84
N GLY A 136 4.60 -5.20 -0.09
CA GLY A 136 3.19 -5.15 -0.45
C GLY A 136 2.68 -3.70 -0.62
N LEU A 137 3.05 -2.82 0.30
CA LEU A 137 2.77 -1.38 0.20
C LEU A 137 3.37 -0.76 -1.07
N THR A 138 4.64 -1.06 -1.36
CA THR A 138 5.31 -0.52 -2.54
C THR A 138 4.62 -0.97 -3.82
N ALA A 139 4.18 -2.23 -3.87
CA ALA A 139 3.41 -2.76 -4.98
C ALA A 139 2.05 -2.03 -5.13
N ALA A 140 1.34 -1.79 -4.03
CA ALA A 140 0.09 -1.03 -4.02
C ALA A 140 0.25 0.40 -4.56
N MET A 141 1.28 1.11 -4.12
CA MET A 141 1.56 2.47 -4.63
C MET A 141 1.95 2.47 -6.11
N THR A 142 2.65 1.43 -6.56
CA THR A 142 3.03 1.30 -7.97
C THR A 142 1.82 1.02 -8.86
N GLU A 143 0.91 0.15 -8.43
CA GLU A 143 -0.38 -0.10 -9.09
C GLU A 143 -1.15 1.21 -9.22
N ARG A 144 -1.34 1.92 -8.11
CA ARG A 144 -2.10 3.18 -8.11
C ARG A 144 -1.46 4.26 -8.99
N SER A 145 -0.13 4.40 -8.96
CA SER A 145 0.57 5.33 -9.83
C SER A 145 0.39 5.01 -11.32
N ARG A 146 0.23 3.73 -11.69
CA ARG A 146 -0.05 3.33 -13.08
C ARG A 146 -1.48 3.65 -13.49
N GLU A 147 -2.46 3.43 -12.61
CA GLU A 147 -3.86 3.81 -12.86
C GLU A 147 -4.00 5.31 -13.10
N ILE A 148 -3.45 6.12 -12.19
CA ILE A 148 -3.44 7.59 -12.33
C ILE A 148 -2.75 8.00 -13.64
N ALA A 149 -1.64 7.36 -14.02
CA ALA A 149 -0.97 7.65 -15.28
C ALA A 149 -1.82 7.30 -16.51
N ALA A 150 -2.62 6.24 -16.45
CA ALA A 150 -3.57 5.90 -17.52
C ALA A 150 -4.68 6.95 -17.63
N ASP A 151 -5.22 7.41 -16.50
CA ASP A 151 -6.23 8.47 -16.47
C ASP A 151 -5.68 9.79 -17.01
N LEU A 152 -4.44 10.15 -16.65
CA LEU A 152 -3.76 11.32 -17.20
C LEU A 152 -3.58 11.21 -18.72
N ARG A 153 -3.25 10.03 -19.27
CA ARG A 153 -3.15 9.85 -20.74
C ARG A 153 -4.48 10.10 -21.44
N VAL A 154 -5.59 9.63 -20.85
CA VAL A 154 -6.93 9.86 -21.39
C VAL A 154 -7.27 11.35 -21.30
N TYR A 155 -7.05 11.98 -20.15
CA TYR A 155 -7.34 13.41 -19.96
C TYR A 155 -6.57 14.29 -20.96
N PHE A 156 -5.26 14.08 -21.09
CA PHE A 156 -4.39 14.84 -22.00
C PHE A 156 -4.51 14.43 -23.48
N SER A 157 -5.40 13.48 -23.82
CA SER A 157 -5.77 13.24 -25.21
C SER A 157 -6.59 14.41 -25.77
N GLU A 158 -7.41 15.05 -24.93
CA GLU A 158 -8.29 16.17 -25.28
C GLU A 158 -7.83 17.51 -24.67
N HIS A 159 -7.09 17.46 -23.55
CA HIS A 159 -6.67 18.65 -22.81
C HIS A 159 -5.17 18.93 -22.97
N GLN A 160 -4.80 20.22 -22.86
CA GLN A 160 -3.41 20.68 -22.97
C GLN A 160 -2.75 20.93 -21.61
N LYS A 161 -3.56 21.15 -20.58
CA LYS A 161 -3.11 21.56 -19.25
C LYS A 161 -4.09 21.05 -18.20
N LEU A 162 -3.55 20.65 -17.06
CA LEU A 162 -4.27 20.35 -15.82
C LEU A 162 -3.71 21.25 -14.72
N ASP A 163 -4.56 22.05 -14.10
CA ASP A 163 -4.20 22.84 -12.91
C ASP A 163 -4.53 22.03 -11.64
N MET A 164 -3.51 21.57 -10.94
CA MET A 164 -3.67 20.78 -9.70
C MET A 164 -4.31 21.62 -8.59
N ALA A 165 -4.14 22.94 -8.61
CA ALA A 165 -4.79 23.85 -7.68
C ALA A 165 -6.26 24.13 -8.02
N SER A 166 -6.83 23.52 -9.06
CA SER A 166 -8.26 23.58 -9.36
C SER A 166 -9.01 22.28 -9.00
N LEU A 167 -8.28 21.23 -8.58
CA LEU A 167 -8.87 19.93 -8.27
C LEU A 167 -9.57 19.98 -6.91
N GLU A 168 -10.90 20.06 -6.93
CA GLU A 168 -11.73 20.14 -5.70
C GLU A 168 -11.47 18.99 -4.71
N TRP A 169 -11.15 17.79 -5.21
CA TRP A 169 -10.79 16.63 -4.39
C TRP A 169 -9.41 16.73 -3.71
N LEU A 170 -8.61 17.76 -4.00
CA LEU A 170 -7.38 18.11 -3.29
C LEU A 170 -7.60 19.23 -2.25
N HIS A 171 -8.68 20.02 -2.36
CA HIS A 171 -8.93 21.20 -1.52
C HIS A 171 -9.72 20.93 -0.23
N GLY A 172 -10.45 19.82 -0.18
CA GLY A 172 -11.15 19.34 1.02
C GLY A 172 -10.39 18.21 1.72
N LEU A 173 -9.07 18.34 1.84
CA LEU A 173 -8.23 17.40 2.57
C LEU A 173 -7.24 18.13 3.46
N GLY A 174 -6.96 17.57 4.64
CA GLY A 174 -5.85 17.99 5.48
C GLY A 174 -4.53 18.04 4.69
N PRO A 175 -3.63 18.98 5.00
CA PRO A 175 -2.48 19.31 4.15
C PRO A 175 -1.51 18.15 3.95
N ARG A 176 -1.46 17.18 4.88
CA ARG A 176 -0.66 15.96 4.74
C ARG A 176 -1.19 15.07 3.61
N THR A 177 -2.49 14.85 3.56
CA THR A 177 -3.15 14.02 2.53
C THR A 177 -3.11 14.72 1.17
N ALA A 178 -3.29 16.05 1.14
CA ALA A 178 -3.16 16.84 -0.09
C ALA A 178 -1.74 16.77 -0.67
N THR A 179 -0.69 16.98 0.15
CA THR A 179 0.72 16.89 -0.26
C THR A 179 1.04 15.52 -0.85
N TYR A 180 0.54 14.45 -0.23
CA TYR A 180 0.78 13.10 -0.70
C TYR A 180 0.06 12.80 -2.03
N ARG A 181 -1.22 13.17 -2.16
CA ARG A 181 -1.99 12.98 -3.40
C ARG A 181 -1.37 13.78 -4.55
N MET A 182 -0.89 14.98 -4.26
CA MET A 182 -0.11 15.79 -5.22
C MET A 182 1.18 15.07 -5.61
N GLY A 183 1.95 14.54 -4.66
CA GLY A 183 3.15 13.75 -4.95
C GLY A 183 2.89 12.47 -5.76
N MET A 184 1.77 11.79 -5.53
CA MET A 184 1.35 10.65 -6.36
C MET A 184 1.01 11.09 -7.79
N LEU A 185 0.30 12.19 -7.95
CA LEU A 185 -0.06 12.76 -9.25
C LEU A 185 1.19 13.19 -10.03
N GLU A 186 2.13 13.84 -9.36
CA GLU A 186 3.44 14.21 -9.93
C GLU A 186 4.26 12.99 -10.35
N SER A 187 4.33 11.97 -9.49
CA SER A 187 5.01 10.71 -9.81
C SER A 187 4.36 9.98 -10.99
N ALA A 188 3.03 10.00 -11.08
CA ALA A 188 2.29 9.43 -12.19
C ALA A 188 2.49 10.22 -13.49
N ALA A 189 2.47 11.55 -13.43
CA ALA A 189 2.68 12.42 -14.58
C ALA A 189 4.05 12.20 -15.22
N LYS A 190 5.11 12.00 -14.41
CA LYS A 190 6.46 11.66 -14.90
C LYS A 190 6.54 10.33 -15.69
N ARG A 191 5.52 9.47 -15.62
CA ARG A 191 5.44 8.19 -16.34
C ARG A 191 4.66 8.29 -17.65
N VAL A 192 4.16 9.47 -17.98
CA VAL A 192 3.43 9.72 -19.23
C VAL A 192 4.32 10.56 -20.13
N ASP A 193 4.65 10.02 -21.31
CA ASP A 193 5.49 10.71 -22.28
C ASP A 193 4.83 11.99 -22.76
N GLY A 194 5.61 13.07 -22.82
CA GLY A 194 5.14 14.38 -23.25
C GLY A 194 4.31 15.14 -22.21
N LEU A 195 4.33 14.75 -20.93
CA LEU A 195 3.82 15.58 -19.83
C LEU A 195 4.97 16.21 -19.04
N LYS A 196 4.83 17.50 -18.72
CA LYS A 196 5.77 18.24 -17.88
C LYS A 196 5.04 18.87 -16.70
N ILE A 197 5.67 18.81 -15.53
CA ILE A 197 5.19 19.50 -14.32
C ILE A 197 5.82 20.89 -14.28
N SER A 198 4.99 21.92 -14.11
CA SER A 198 5.39 23.32 -14.00
C SER A 198 4.65 23.98 -12.84
N GLY A 199 5.26 23.99 -11.66
CA GLY A 199 4.61 24.48 -10.44
C GLY A 199 3.39 23.61 -10.09
N HIS A 200 2.20 24.23 -10.03
CA HIS A 200 0.94 23.54 -9.74
C HIS A 200 0.28 22.93 -10.99
N GLU A 201 0.94 22.97 -12.15
CA GLU A 201 0.34 22.59 -13.42
C GLU A 201 1.03 21.38 -14.04
N ILE A 202 0.25 20.49 -14.63
CA ILE A 202 0.75 19.47 -15.55
C ILE A 202 0.39 19.94 -16.95
N ILE A 203 1.37 20.03 -17.84
CA ILE A 203 1.23 20.59 -19.19
C ILE A 203 1.69 19.54 -20.19
N LYS A 204 0.96 19.42 -21.31
CA LYS A 204 1.38 18.62 -22.45
C LYS A 204 2.51 19.35 -23.19
N GLU A 205 3.67 18.73 -23.25
CA GLU A 205 4.74 19.19 -24.14
C GLU A 205 4.27 19.00 -25.57
N ASN A 206 3.97 20.12 -26.24
CA ASN A 206 3.81 20.09 -27.68
C ASN A 206 5.14 19.65 -28.27
N SER A 207 5.13 18.57 -29.05
CA SER A 207 6.23 18.16 -29.92
C SER A 207 6.48 19.23 -30.98
N GLN A 208 6.96 20.41 -30.60
CA GLN A 208 7.66 21.28 -31.52
C GLN A 208 9.02 20.64 -31.73
N VAL A 209 9.06 19.67 -32.65
CA VAL A 209 10.25 19.41 -33.44
C VAL A 209 10.62 20.77 -34.04
N THR A 210 11.62 21.42 -33.45
CA THR A 210 12.28 22.59 -34.01
C THR A 210 12.96 22.12 -35.30
N LEU A 211 12.21 22.09 -36.40
CA LEU A 211 12.75 22.02 -37.75
C LEU A 211 13.53 23.32 -37.96
N ASN A 212 14.79 23.34 -37.51
CA ASN A 212 15.77 24.27 -38.02
C ASN A 212 15.95 23.96 -39.51
N ARG A 213 15.14 24.61 -40.36
CA ARG A 213 15.48 24.78 -41.76
C ARG A 213 16.66 25.73 -41.83
N GLN A 214 17.84 25.18 -42.09
CA GLN A 214 18.90 25.88 -42.81
C GLN A 214 18.71 25.61 -44.30
#